data_AF-D7CMI6-F1
#
_entry.id   AF-D7CMI6-F1
#
_cell.length_a   1.000
_cell.length_b   1.000
_cell.length_c   1.000
_cell.angle_alpha   90.00
_cell.angle_beta   90.00
_cell.angle_gamma   90.00
#
_symmetry.space_group_name_H-M   'P 1'
#
loop_
_entity.id
_entity.type
_entity.pdbx_description
1 polymer ?
#
loop_
_entity_poly.entity_id
_entity_poly.type
_entity_poly.pdbx_seq_one_letter_code
_entity_poly.pdbx_strand_id
1 'polypeptide(L)'
;MKRLLSITLISMVILAGGFALPAYAQEQKEIPVLIDGLPVIFDVQPVIQNGCTLVPFRAIAEALNVKVNWDGTAQTIIATDGKTSIRLQIGNNTAYRNDSPILLDVPPQVLGGRTMIPLRFFSEAFNCKVEWDKSINGVRISSPSKQMTVIGFYALGDSKTSSWTNLFGKPYPEHSSVNTDVVGELALGWYSLDKEGNLLTRSRTGWQRPDGWEKVLEAANKYNLKSEMVVHVTDGDGTISSLLKDEAAMTRAVDSIVMEARLYQGINLDFEGLGYQDSGEQLKTVQDEFTRFVRLLAEQVKTTNLTLTLTLHAPNSAYKGYDYRALGKIADRIIIMAYDYGSKPEPVSLVTQAVEMAKASVPPEKLVLGISAPTETPESILTKVGIAKRYNLDGIAIWRLGLVTGEMWEALRSAVIPRR
;
A
#
# COMPACT_ATOMS: atom_id res chain seq x y z
N MET A 1 7.30 105.43 11.79
CA MET A 1 8.09 106.00 12.91
C MET A 1 8.15 104.98 14.03
N LYS A 2 9.33 104.78 14.66
CA LYS A 2 9.59 104.20 16.01
C LYS A 2 9.03 102.76 16.29
N ARG A 3 9.91 101.76 16.51
CA ARG A 3 10.43 101.25 17.83
C ARG A 3 9.35 100.52 18.67
N LEU A 4 9.58 99.43 19.42
CA LEU A 4 10.61 98.36 19.55
C LEU A 4 10.15 97.44 20.72
N LEU A 5 10.63 96.18 20.83
CA LEU A 5 10.58 95.31 22.06
C LEU A 5 9.17 94.80 22.49
N SER A 6 8.95 93.65 23.14
CA SER A 6 9.81 92.47 23.44
C SER A 6 9.00 91.26 23.99
N ILE A 7 9.46 90.03 23.68
CA ILE A 7 9.73 88.85 24.56
C ILE A 7 8.62 88.43 25.57
N THR A 8 8.14 87.16 25.62
CA THR A 8 8.65 85.98 26.40
C THR A 8 7.69 84.76 26.16
N LEU A 9 7.93 83.49 26.58
CA LEU A 9 8.90 82.43 26.21
C LEU A 9 8.38 81.04 26.76
N ILE A 10 8.94 79.88 26.35
CA ILE A 10 8.85 78.51 27.00
C ILE A 10 7.51 77.73 26.80
N SER A 11 7.39 76.40 26.55
CA SER A 11 8.26 75.20 26.31
C SER A 11 7.52 74.28 25.29
N MET A 12 8.08 73.41 24.44
CA MET A 12 9.22 72.46 24.45
C MET A 12 9.01 71.13 25.22
N VAL A 13 8.55 70.07 24.52
CA VAL A 13 9.11 68.69 24.48
C VAL A 13 8.58 68.01 23.19
N ILE A 14 9.45 67.48 22.32
CA ILE A 14 9.09 66.51 21.27
C ILE A 14 9.88 65.23 21.52
N LEU A 15 9.17 64.14 21.81
CA LEU A 15 9.77 62.85 22.15
C LEU A 15 10.00 62.03 20.89
N ALA A 16 11.26 61.86 20.47
CA ALA A 16 11.62 61.06 19.30
C ALA A 16 11.57 59.55 19.59
N GLY A 17 10.36 59.00 19.70
CA GLY A 17 10.12 57.57 19.79
C GLY A 17 10.19 56.89 18.42
N GLY A 18 11.34 56.33 18.07
CA GLY A 18 11.50 55.50 16.88
C GLY A 18 10.77 54.17 17.02
N PHE A 19 9.55 54.07 16.48
CA PHE A 19 8.85 52.79 16.36
C PHE A 19 9.58 51.90 15.34
N ALA A 20 10.32 50.91 15.84
CA ALA A 20 10.72 49.78 15.02
C ALA A 20 9.45 49.02 14.61
N LEU A 21 9.09 49.08 13.33
CA LEU A 21 8.03 48.23 12.79
C LEU A 21 8.44 46.77 12.98
N PRO A 22 7.55 45.89 13.49
CA PRO A 22 7.86 44.47 13.56
C PRO A 22 8.09 43.97 12.13
N ALA A 23 9.27 43.37 11.90
CA ALA A 23 9.53 42.67 10.66
C ALA A 23 8.58 41.48 10.58
N TYR A 24 7.60 41.54 9.67
CA TYR A 24 6.77 40.39 9.35
C TYR A 24 7.69 39.30 8.78
N ALA A 25 7.93 38.26 9.58
CA ALA A 25 8.55 37.04 9.08
C ALA A 25 7.64 36.48 7.99
N GLN A 26 8.11 36.52 6.74
CA GLN A 26 7.36 35.98 5.63
C GLN A 26 7.28 34.46 5.80
N GLU A 27 6.07 33.97 6.08
CA GLU A 27 5.79 32.56 6.29
C GLU A 27 6.32 31.76 5.09
N GLN A 28 7.33 30.90 5.34
CA GLN A 28 7.99 30.15 4.28
C GLN A 28 7.03 29.07 3.78
N LYS A 29 6.23 29.43 2.77
CA LYS A 29 5.21 28.58 2.19
C LYS A 29 5.82 27.22 1.81
N GLU A 30 5.37 26.17 2.51
CA GLU A 30 5.78 24.80 2.23
C GLU A 30 5.43 24.43 0.78
N ILE A 31 6.25 23.56 0.19
CA ILE A 31 6.03 23.02 -1.15
C ILE A 31 5.76 21.52 -0.98
N PRO A 32 4.48 21.09 -0.95
CA PRO A 32 4.16 19.69 -0.80
C PRO A 32 4.76 18.84 -1.93
N VAL A 33 5.28 17.67 -1.61
CA VAL A 33 5.69 16.67 -2.60
C VAL A 33 4.93 15.38 -2.33
N LEU A 34 4.18 14.91 -3.33
CA LEU A 34 3.47 13.64 -3.31
C LEU A 34 4.12 12.67 -4.30
N ILE A 35 4.41 11.45 -3.87
CA ILE A 35 4.82 10.33 -4.75
C ILE A 35 3.70 9.29 -4.70
N ASP A 36 3.08 8.99 -5.84
CA ASP A 36 1.92 8.09 -5.95
C ASP A 36 0.79 8.47 -4.97
N GLY A 37 0.47 9.77 -4.89
CA GLY A 37 -0.53 10.33 -3.98
C GLY A 37 -0.10 10.42 -2.50
N LEU A 38 1.00 9.76 -2.12
CA LEU A 38 1.50 9.73 -0.74
C LEU A 38 2.49 10.87 -0.46
N PRO A 39 2.34 11.63 0.65
CA PRO A 39 3.27 12.69 1.00
C PRO A 39 4.69 12.16 1.24
N VAL A 40 5.66 13.02 0.97
CA VAL A 40 7.05 12.88 1.40
C VAL A 40 7.29 13.87 2.54
N ILE A 41 7.78 13.37 3.67
CA ILE A 41 8.13 14.19 4.83
C ILE A 41 9.59 14.62 4.70
N PHE A 42 9.86 15.90 4.94
CA PHE A 42 11.21 16.47 4.89
C PHE A 42 11.57 17.11 6.23
N ASP A 43 12.83 16.95 6.63
CA ASP A 43 13.40 17.60 7.81
C ASP A 43 14.00 18.99 7.49
N VAL A 44 14.40 19.20 6.24
CA VAL A 44 14.66 20.51 5.65
C VAL A 44 13.69 20.72 4.48
N GLN A 45 12.87 21.77 4.57
CA GLN A 45 11.82 22.02 3.59
C GLN A 45 12.38 22.18 2.17
N PRO A 46 11.65 21.71 1.13
CA PRO A 46 11.96 22.03 -0.25
C PRO A 46 12.05 23.54 -0.50
N VAL A 47 12.83 23.93 -1.50
CA VAL A 47 12.95 25.33 -1.93
C VAL A 47 12.82 25.45 -3.45
N ILE A 48 12.34 26.59 -3.94
CA ILE A 48 12.42 26.94 -5.36
C ILE A 48 13.57 27.92 -5.56
N GLN A 49 14.52 27.56 -6.41
CA GLN A 49 15.63 28.41 -6.82
C GLN A 49 15.69 28.44 -8.35
N ASN A 50 15.69 29.64 -8.95
CA ASN A 50 15.70 29.83 -10.40
C ASN A 50 14.60 29.02 -11.15
N GLY A 51 13.43 28.84 -10.54
CA GLY A 51 12.33 28.03 -11.08
C GLY A 51 12.48 26.51 -10.87
N CYS A 52 13.61 26.03 -10.36
CA CYS A 52 13.85 24.63 -10.04
C CYS A 52 13.46 24.32 -8.59
N THR A 53 12.64 23.28 -8.37
CA THR A 53 12.36 22.76 -7.02
C THR A 53 13.52 21.86 -6.56
N LEU A 54 14.18 22.26 -5.48
CA LEU A 54 15.23 21.49 -4.81
C LEU A 54 14.69 20.80 -3.56
N VAL A 55 15.12 19.57 -3.33
CA VAL A 55 14.66 18.72 -2.20
C VAL A 55 15.82 17.94 -1.57
N PRO A 56 15.73 17.59 -0.27
CA PRO A 56 16.66 16.64 0.34
C PRO A 56 16.61 15.31 -0.40
N PHE A 57 17.72 14.90 -1.02
CA PHE A 57 17.72 13.75 -1.95
C PHE A 57 17.22 12.45 -1.30
N ARG A 58 17.56 12.24 -0.02
CA ARG A 58 17.35 10.97 0.68
C ARG A 58 15.87 10.65 0.83
N ALA A 59 15.05 11.63 1.18
CA ALA A 59 13.61 11.45 1.36
C ALA A 59 12.89 11.04 0.06
N ILE A 60 13.28 11.62 -1.08
CA ILE A 60 12.77 11.19 -2.39
C ILE A 60 13.28 9.80 -2.75
N ALA A 61 14.57 9.53 -2.54
CA ALA A 61 15.17 8.25 -2.88
C ALA A 61 14.56 7.08 -2.09
N GLU A 62 14.39 7.24 -0.77
CA GLU A 62 13.74 6.27 0.10
C GLU A 62 12.29 6.02 -0.32
N ALA A 63 11.52 7.09 -0.59
CA ALA A 63 10.13 6.97 -1.04
C ALA A 63 9.99 6.31 -2.43
N LEU A 64 11.02 6.35 -3.28
CA LEU A 64 11.10 5.67 -4.57
C LEU A 64 11.84 4.31 -4.53
N ASN A 65 12.31 3.87 -3.35
CA ASN A 65 13.15 2.67 -3.18
C ASN A 65 14.48 2.67 -3.97
N VAL A 66 15.01 3.86 -4.25
CA VAL A 66 16.31 4.06 -4.88
C VAL A 66 17.41 3.99 -3.81
N LYS A 67 18.40 3.12 -3.99
CA LYS A 67 19.57 3.05 -3.09
C LYS A 67 20.47 4.24 -3.35
N VAL A 68 21.01 4.87 -2.30
CA VAL A 68 21.92 6.01 -2.45
C VAL A 68 23.18 5.85 -1.60
N ASN A 69 24.32 6.14 -2.22
CA ASN A 69 25.60 6.35 -1.56
C ASN A 69 25.97 7.84 -1.60
N TRP A 70 26.65 8.31 -0.55
CA TRP A 70 27.19 9.67 -0.47
C TRP A 70 28.69 9.60 -0.16
N ASP A 71 29.50 10.06 -1.10
CA ASP A 71 30.93 10.27 -0.92
C ASP A 71 31.16 11.68 -0.38
N GLY A 72 31.53 11.78 0.90
CA GLY A 72 31.83 13.05 1.57
C GLY A 72 33.15 13.70 1.12
N THR A 73 34.09 12.93 0.56
CA THR A 73 35.38 13.43 0.08
C THR A 73 35.24 14.03 -1.31
N ALA A 74 34.55 13.34 -2.22
CA ALA A 74 34.25 13.83 -3.57
C ALA A 74 33.01 14.74 -3.62
N GLN A 75 32.32 14.94 -2.49
CA GLN A 75 31.02 15.61 -2.37
C GLN A 75 30.00 15.13 -3.42
N THR A 76 29.91 13.81 -3.59
CA THR A 76 29.23 13.16 -4.71
C THR A 76 28.13 12.21 -4.23
N ILE A 77 26.95 12.34 -4.79
CA ILE A 77 25.80 11.45 -4.64
C ILE A 77 25.88 10.41 -5.77
N ILE A 78 25.71 9.12 -5.43
CA ILE A 78 25.49 8.05 -6.42
C ILE A 78 24.19 7.34 -6.02
N ALA A 79 23.17 7.40 -6.88
CA ALA A 79 21.87 6.81 -6.63
C ALA A 79 21.50 5.78 -7.71
N THR A 80 20.94 4.63 -7.34
CA THR A 80 20.64 3.54 -8.27
C THR A 80 19.47 2.66 -7.86
N ASP A 81 18.71 2.19 -8.86
CA ASP A 81 17.68 1.15 -8.76
C ASP A 81 18.20 -0.24 -9.22
N GLY A 82 19.49 -0.35 -9.57
CA GLY A 82 20.14 -1.54 -10.14
C GLY A 82 20.16 -1.61 -11.68
N LYS A 83 19.35 -0.80 -12.38
CA LYS A 83 19.29 -0.69 -13.85
C LYS A 83 19.75 0.69 -14.35
N THR A 84 19.44 1.71 -13.56
CA THR A 84 19.79 3.12 -13.73
C THR A 84 20.73 3.50 -12.62
N SER A 85 21.82 4.19 -12.95
CA SER A 85 22.70 4.86 -12.01
C SER A 85 22.74 6.34 -12.34
N ILE A 86 22.60 7.21 -11.34
CA ILE A 86 22.84 8.63 -11.48
C ILE A 86 23.94 9.10 -10.54
N ARG A 87 24.75 10.04 -11.02
CA ARG A 87 25.83 10.67 -10.27
C ARG A 87 25.67 12.19 -10.30
N LEU A 88 25.67 12.81 -9.13
CA LEU A 88 25.56 14.25 -8.95
C LEU A 88 26.66 14.73 -7.98
N GLN A 89 27.25 15.89 -8.22
CA GLN A 89 28.29 16.46 -7.36
C GLN A 89 27.89 17.87 -6.89
N ILE A 90 28.19 18.21 -5.64
CA ILE A 90 27.90 19.54 -5.08
C ILE A 90 28.57 20.64 -5.92
N GLY A 91 27.82 21.69 -6.24
CA GLY A 91 28.28 22.83 -7.03
C GLY A 91 28.47 22.56 -8.52
N ASN A 92 28.28 21.32 -8.99
CA ASN A 92 28.50 20.95 -10.39
C ASN A 92 27.17 20.86 -11.16
N ASN A 93 27.03 21.66 -12.23
CA ASN A 93 25.87 21.61 -13.12
C ASN A 93 25.85 20.37 -14.01
N THR A 94 26.93 19.59 -14.11
CA THR A 94 26.93 18.32 -14.85
C THR A 94 26.60 17.16 -13.91
N ALA A 95 25.39 16.61 -14.07
CA ALA A 95 25.06 15.29 -13.56
C ALA A 95 25.31 14.22 -14.63
N TYR A 96 25.18 12.95 -14.25
CA TYR A 96 25.30 11.81 -15.16
C TYR A 96 24.17 10.82 -14.92
N ARG A 97 23.69 10.18 -15.98
CA ARG A 97 22.77 9.03 -15.96
C ARG A 97 23.36 7.92 -16.83
N ASN A 98 23.70 6.77 -16.23
CA ASN A 98 24.42 5.68 -16.91
C ASN A 98 25.64 6.22 -17.69
N ASP A 99 26.48 7.00 -16.99
CA ASP A 99 27.66 7.71 -17.48
C ASP A 99 27.46 8.72 -18.62
N SER A 100 26.22 8.88 -19.12
CA SER A 100 25.86 9.93 -20.07
C SER A 100 25.67 11.26 -19.32
N PRO A 101 26.38 12.34 -19.71
CA PRO A 101 26.27 13.63 -19.02
C PRO A 101 24.93 14.30 -19.29
N ILE A 102 24.37 14.95 -18.27
CA ILE A 102 23.13 15.73 -18.33
C ILE A 102 23.38 17.07 -17.61
N LEU A 103 23.05 18.18 -18.28
CA LEU A 103 23.14 19.51 -17.71
C LEU A 103 21.95 19.78 -16.77
N LEU A 104 22.23 20.36 -15.60
CA LEU A 104 21.26 20.81 -14.62
C LEU A 104 21.12 22.34 -14.65
N ASP A 105 19.90 22.84 -14.55
CA ASP A 105 19.62 24.29 -14.42
C ASP A 105 20.18 24.86 -13.10
N VAL A 106 20.15 24.05 -12.04
CA VAL A 106 20.66 24.40 -10.71
C VAL A 106 21.49 23.23 -10.18
N PRO A 107 22.74 23.44 -9.73
CA PRO A 107 23.58 22.36 -9.24
C PRO A 107 23.08 21.84 -7.87
N PRO A 108 23.45 20.60 -7.50
CA PRO A 108 23.31 20.09 -6.14
C PRO A 108 24.02 21.02 -5.14
N GLN A 109 23.43 21.23 -3.98
CA GLN A 109 23.97 22.15 -2.97
C GLN A 109 23.62 21.71 -1.55
N VAL A 110 24.27 22.29 -0.54
CA VAL A 110 23.98 22.01 0.86
C VAL A 110 23.22 23.19 1.47
N LEU A 111 21.97 22.97 1.90
CA LEU A 111 21.14 23.94 2.62
C LEU A 111 20.63 23.28 3.90
N GLY A 112 20.63 24.00 5.03
CA GLY A 112 20.16 23.47 6.32
C GLY A 112 20.89 22.20 6.79
N GLY A 113 22.12 21.95 6.33
CA GLY A 113 22.82 20.69 6.60
C GLY A 113 22.24 19.47 5.87
N ARG A 114 21.50 19.69 4.78
CA ARG A 114 21.01 18.64 3.87
C ARG A 114 21.48 18.90 2.44
N THR A 115 21.80 17.82 1.74
CA THR A 115 22.12 17.87 0.31
C THR A 115 20.83 17.95 -0.49
N MET A 116 20.63 19.13 -1.09
CA MET A 116 19.47 19.49 -1.91
C MET A 116 19.78 19.23 -3.38
N ILE A 117 18.86 18.61 -4.10
CA ILE A 117 19.01 18.29 -5.53
C ILE A 117 17.77 18.70 -6.34
N PRO A 118 17.92 18.96 -7.66
CA PRO A 118 16.79 19.14 -8.57
C PRO A 118 15.85 17.92 -8.56
N LEU A 119 14.64 18.11 -8.01
CA LEU A 119 13.64 17.04 -7.85
C LEU A 119 13.28 16.41 -9.21
N ARG A 120 13.05 17.25 -10.22
CA ARG A 120 12.61 16.83 -11.54
C ARG A 120 13.63 15.89 -12.18
N PHE A 121 14.89 16.33 -12.29
CA PHE A 121 15.99 15.53 -12.83
C PHE A 121 16.09 14.16 -12.12
N PHE A 122 16.11 14.16 -10.78
CA PHE A 122 16.25 12.92 -10.01
C PHE A 122 15.13 11.94 -10.31
N SER A 123 13.89 12.41 -10.30
CA SER A 123 12.71 11.56 -10.45
C SER A 123 12.54 11.06 -11.89
N GLU A 124 12.72 11.95 -12.87
CA GLU A 124 12.64 11.61 -14.31
C GLU A 124 13.79 10.69 -14.75
N ALA A 125 14.97 10.77 -14.12
CA ALA A 125 16.05 9.82 -14.38
C ALA A 125 15.67 8.38 -14.00
N PHE A 126 14.82 8.18 -12.99
CA PHE A 126 14.21 6.88 -12.65
C PHE A 126 12.87 6.63 -13.37
N ASN A 127 12.60 7.37 -14.44
CA ASN A 127 11.41 7.27 -15.29
C ASN A 127 10.08 7.59 -14.57
N CYS A 128 10.12 8.38 -13.50
CA CYS A 128 8.91 8.92 -12.87
C CYS A 128 8.39 10.12 -13.67
N LYS A 129 7.07 10.30 -13.72
CA LYS A 129 6.43 11.51 -14.27
C LYS A 129 6.39 12.59 -13.18
N VAL A 130 6.76 13.83 -13.49
CA VAL A 130 6.79 14.95 -12.52
C VAL A 130 5.93 16.12 -13.00
N GLU A 131 4.94 16.50 -12.21
CA GLU A 131 3.98 17.56 -12.54
C GLU A 131 3.86 18.57 -11.39
N TRP A 132 3.67 19.84 -11.73
CA TRP A 132 3.32 20.86 -10.73
C TRP A 132 1.80 20.92 -10.58
N ASP A 133 1.30 20.58 -9.40
CA ASP A 133 -0.11 20.64 -9.08
C ASP A 133 -0.43 21.98 -8.40
N LYS A 134 -1.17 22.83 -9.13
CA LYS A 134 -1.60 24.15 -8.66
C LYS A 134 -2.60 24.10 -7.50
N SER A 135 -3.35 23.00 -7.35
CA SER A 135 -4.35 22.87 -6.29
C SER A 135 -3.70 22.78 -4.90
N ILE A 136 -2.61 22.02 -4.79
CA ILE A 136 -1.79 21.90 -3.58
C ILE A 136 -0.60 22.86 -3.54
N ASN A 137 -0.37 23.65 -4.60
CA ASN A 137 0.84 24.46 -4.80
C ASN A 137 2.15 23.66 -4.61
N GLY A 138 2.19 22.45 -5.17
CA GLY A 138 3.26 21.49 -4.91
C GLY A 138 3.55 20.60 -6.10
N VAL A 139 4.33 19.55 -5.86
CA VAL A 139 4.80 18.62 -6.89
C VAL A 139 4.13 17.26 -6.72
N ARG A 140 3.57 16.73 -7.80
CA ARG A 140 3.15 15.32 -7.89
C ARG A 140 4.16 14.54 -8.72
N ILE A 141 4.53 13.38 -8.21
CA ILE A 141 5.40 12.41 -8.85
C ILE A 141 4.58 11.12 -9.00
N SER A 142 4.51 10.58 -10.21
CA SER A 142 3.99 9.23 -10.47
C SER A 142 5.16 8.30 -10.76
N SER A 143 5.31 7.24 -9.96
CA SER A 143 6.33 6.22 -10.19
C SER A 143 5.95 5.32 -11.38
N PRO A 144 6.92 4.73 -12.09
CA PRO A 144 6.63 3.79 -13.18
C PRO A 144 5.81 2.58 -12.68
N SER A 145 5.16 1.87 -13.60
CA SER A 145 4.46 0.64 -13.26
C SER A 145 5.42 -0.42 -12.73
N LYS A 146 4.99 -1.17 -11.71
CA LYS A 146 5.81 -2.20 -11.03
C LYS A 146 5.24 -3.59 -11.31
N GLN A 147 6.10 -4.59 -11.45
CA GLN A 147 5.65 -5.99 -11.43
C GLN A 147 5.20 -6.33 -10.01
N MET A 148 3.94 -6.72 -9.85
CA MET A 148 3.33 -7.03 -8.56
C MET A 148 2.30 -8.14 -8.73
N THR A 149 2.05 -8.93 -7.69
CA THR A 149 0.89 -9.82 -7.64
C THR A 149 -0.38 -8.96 -7.50
N VAL A 150 -1.41 -9.25 -8.29
CA VAL A 150 -2.76 -8.69 -8.10
C VAL A 150 -3.72 -9.84 -7.88
N ILE A 151 -4.20 -9.98 -6.64
CA ILE A 151 -5.17 -10.99 -6.25
C ILE A 151 -6.56 -10.35 -6.36
N GLY A 152 -7.50 -11.01 -7.04
CA GLY A 152 -8.90 -10.60 -7.07
C GLY A 152 -9.75 -11.53 -6.20
N PHE A 153 -10.36 -11.01 -5.14
CA PHE A 153 -11.41 -11.75 -4.43
C PHE A 153 -12.61 -11.93 -5.37
N TYR A 154 -13.00 -13.17 -5.60
CA TYR A 154 -13.97 -13.56 -6.62
C TYR A 154 -15.23 -14.12 -5.97
N ALA A 155 -16.30 -13.34 -5.99
CA ALA A 155 -17.64 -13.74 -5.53
C ALA A 155 -18.63 -13.66 -6.69
N LEU A 156 -19.68 -14.49 -6.68
CA LEU A 156 -20.64 -14.55 -7.77
C LEU A 156 -21.28 -13.20 -8.10
N GLY A 157 -21.65 -12.46 -7.05
CA GLY A 157 -22.40 -11.21 -7.15
C GLY A 157 -23.77 -11.40 -7.79
N ASP A 158 -24.38 -10.29 -8.18
CA ASP A 158 -25.55 -10.22 -9.06
C ASP A 158 -25.15 -9.71 -10.45
N SER A 159 -26.13 -9.46 -11.33
CA SER A 159 -25.86 -8.92 -12.68
C SER A 159 -25.18 -7.55 -12.69
N LYS A 160 -25.17 -6.82 -11.57
CA LYS A 160 -24.49 -5.52 -11.41
C LYS A 160 -23.09 -5.63 -10.79
N THR A 161 -22.86 -6.66 -9.97
CA THR A 161 -21.68 -6.80 -9.10
C THR A 161 -20.93 -8.13 -9.30
N SER A 162 -21.10 -8.77 -10.46
CA SER A 162 -20.49 -10.06 -10.76
C SER A 162 -18.99 -9.97 -10.97
N SER A 163 -18.21 -10.74 -10.20
CA SER A 163 -16.77 -10.89 -10.44
C SER A 163 -16.47 -11.43 -11.83
N TRP A 164 -17.33 -12.29 -12.39
CA TRP A 164 -17.16 -12.83 -13.74
C TRP A 164 -17.20 -11.74 -14.81
N THR A 165 -18.31 -10.98 -14.89
CA THR A 165 -18.48 -9.93 -15.90
C THR A 165 -17.42 -8.83 -15.74
N ASN A 166 -17.04 -8.51 -14.50
CA ASN A 166 -16.01 -7.51 -14.22
C ASN A 166 -14.59 -7.98 -14.59
N LEU A 167 -14.29 -9.27 -14.55
CA LEU A 167 -12.99 -9.82 -14.96
C LEU A 167 -12.92 -10.07 -16.49
N PHE A 168 -13.97 -10.67 -17.05
CA PHE A 168 -13.97 -11.20 -18.42
C PHE A 168 -14.76 -10.37 -19.44
N GLY A 169 -15.47 -9.32 -19.02
CA GLY A 169 -16.24 -8.40 -19.87
C GLY A 169 -17.46 -9.02 -20.57
N LYS A 170 -17.92 -10.19 -20.12
CA LYS A 170 -18.96 -11.00 -20.76
C LYS A 170 -19.89 -11.62 -19.70
N PRO A 171 -21.17 -11.88 -20.02
CA PRO A 171 -22.06 -12.65 -19.13
C PRO A 171 -21.55 -14.09 -18.97
N TYR A 172 -21.70 -14.67 -17.78
CA TYR A 172 -21.35 -16.07 -17.55
C TYR A 172 -22.23 -17.02 -18.40
N PRO A 173 -21.66 -18.05 -19.07
CA PRO A 173 -20.27 -18.52 -19.04
C PRO A 173 -19.40 -18.06 -20.22
N GLU A 174 -19.79 -17.04 -20.99
CA GLU A 174 -18.91 -16.44 -22.00
C GLU A 174 -17.77 -15.65 -21.35
N HIS A 175 -16.57 -15.65 -21.93
CA HIS A 175 -15.42 -14.93 -21.39
C HIS A 175 -14.47 -14.39 -22.47
N SER A 176 -13.80 -13.28 -22.16
CA SER A 176 -12.70 -12.70 -22.92
C SER A 176 -11.64 -12.12 -21.97
N SER A 177 -10.42 -11.87 -22.47
CA SER A 177 -9.29 -11.39 -21.66
C SER A 177 -9.35 -9.88 -21.41
N VAL A 178 -10.36 -9.40 -20.68
CA VAL A 178 -10.56 -7.95 -20.46
C VAL A 178 -9.69 -7.41 -19.34
N ASN A 179 -9.85 -7.89 -18.10
CA ASN A 179 -9.05 -7.46 -16.94
C ASN A 179 -8.11 -8.57 -16.42
N THR A 180 -7.98 -9.66 -17.17
CA THR A 180 -7.10 -10.80 -16.86
C THR A 180 -5.61 -10.49 -17.03
N ASP A 181 -5.28 -9.39 -17.70
CA ASP A 181 -3.91 -8.85 -17.79
C ASP A 181 -3.52 -8.11 -16.50
N VAL A 182 -4.48 -7.50 -15.79
CA VAL A 182 -4.23 -6.89 -14.48
C VAL A 182 -4.23 -7.94 -13.38
N VAL A 183 -5.24 -8.82 -13.34
CA VAL A 183 -5.39 -9.83 -12.27
C VAL A 183 -4.47 -11.03 -12.50
N GLY A 184 -3.63 -11.34 -11.51
CA GLY A 184 -2.74 -12.50 -11.50
C GLY A 184 -3.38 -13.78 -10.98
N GLU A 185 -4.28 -13.63 -10.00
CA GLU A 185 -4.65 -14.68 -9.07
C GLU A 185 -6.08 -14.45 -8.56
N LEU A 186 -6.87 -15.52 -8.42
CA LEU A 186 -8.25 -15.47 -7.95
C LEU A 186 -8.36 -16.10 -6.57
N ALA A 187 -8.84 -15.32 -5.60
CA ALA A 187 -9.19 -15.78 -4.27
C ALA A 187 -10.67 -16.19 -4.27
N LEU A 188 -10.96 -17.49 -4.30
CA LEU A 188 -12.28 -18.06 -4.55
C LEU A 188 -13.00 -18.44 -3.25
N GLY A 189 -13.78 -17.50 -2.70
CA GLY A 189 -14.57 -17.66 -1.46
C GLY A 189 -15.78 -18.59 -1.61
N TRP A 190 -15.52 -19.88 -1.79
CA TRP A 190 -16.59 -20.86 -1.98
C TRP A 190 -16.80 -21.75 -0.76
N TYR A 191 -15.94 -21.63 0.24
CA TYR A 191 -15.88 -22.55 1.37
C TYR A 191 -15.97 -21.85 2.72
N SER A 192 -16.50 -22.58 3.69
CA SER A 192 -16.59 -22.22 5.09
C SER A 192 -16.47 -23.49 5.94
N LEU A 193 -16.53 -23.36 7.27
CA LEU A 193 -16.48 -24.47 8.22
C LEU A 193 -17.61 -24.32 9.24
N ASP A 194 -18.09 -25.43 9.78
CA ASP A 194 -18.81 -25.42 11.05
C ASP A 194 -17.87 -25.61 12.25
N LYS A 195 -18.41 -25.49 13.46
CA LYS A 195 -17.67 -25.64 14.73
C LYS A 195 -17.17 -27.07 14.96
N GLU A 196 -17.73 -28.06 14.27
CA GLU A 196 -17.25 -29.44 14.23
C GLU A 196 -16.10 -29.64 13.23
N GLY A 197 -15.72 -28.63 12.44
CA GLY A 197 -14.65 -28.70 11.46
C GLY A 197 -15.03 -29.37 10.13
N ASN A 198 -16.32 -29.47 9.82
CA ASN A 198 -16.77 -29.96 8.52
C ASN A 198 -16.68 -28.86 7.46
N LEU A 199 -16.09 -29.17 6.30
CA LEU A 199 -16.02 -28.26 5.16
C LEU A 199 -17.40 -28.06 4.52
N LEU A 200 -17.82 -26.80 4.40
CA LEU A 200 -19.09 -26.39 3.82
C LEU A 200 -18.85 -25.62 2.51
N THR A 201 -19.70 -25.83 1.50
CA THR A 201 -19.69 -25.08 0.22
C THR A 201 -20.63 -23.86 0.24
N ARG A 202 -21.16 -23.50 1.41
CA ARG A 202 -22.07 -22.38 1.67
C ARG A 202 -21.76 -21.78 3.03
N SER A 203 -21.87 -20.46 3.15
CA SER A 203 -21.66 -19.70 4.37
C SER A 203 -22.87 -18.83 4.72
N ARG A 204 -22.89 -18.26 5.93
CA ARG A 204 -23.87 -17.25 6.34
C ARG A 204 -23.57 -15.84 5.79
N THR A 205 -22.34 -15.61 5.32
CA THR A 205 -21.88 -14.31 4.79
C THR A 205 -22.08 -14.17 3.27
N GLY A 206 -22.74 -15.14 2.62
CA GLY A 206 -23.07 -15.12 1.19
C GLY A 206 -21.97 -15.70 0.28
N TRP A 207 -20.81 -16.05 0.83
CA TRP A 207 -19.79 -16.85 0.17
C TRP A 207 -20.27 -18.28 -0.04
N GLN A 208 -20.28 -18.76 -1.28
CA GLN A 208 -20.80 -20.07 -1.66
C GLN A 208 -20.18 -20.55 -2.99
N ARG A 209 -20.04 -21.86 -3.15
CA ARG A 209 -19.65 -22.50 -4.42
C ARG A 209 -20.79 -22.36 -5.45
N PRO A 210 -20.55 -21.79 -6.64
CA PRO A 210 -21.56 -21.70 -7.69
C PRO A 210 -21.89 -23.04 -8.34
N ASP A 211 -23.09 -23.12 -8.93
CA ASP A 211 -23.36 -24.08 -9.99
C ASP A 211 -22.47 -23.79 -11.21
N GLY A 212 -21.74 -24.81 -11.69
CA GLY A 212 -20.79 -24.67 -12.80
C GLY A 212 -19.46 -24.00 -12.42
N TRP A 213 -19.09 -23.95 -11.13
CA TRP A 213 -17.80 -23.47 -10.63
C TRP A 213 -16.59 -24.02 -11.41
N GLU A 214 -16.70 -25.21 -12.01
CA GLU A 214 -15.72 -25.83 -12.90
C GLU A 214 -15.29 -24.88 -14.01
N LYS A 215 -16.26 -24.17 -14.64
CA LYS A 215 -16.00 -23.22 -15.73
C LYS A 215 -15.19 -22.00 -15.29
N VAL A 216 -15.23 -21.67 -14.00
CA VAL A 216 -14.38 -20.61 -13.44
C VAL A 216 -12.92 -21.07 -13.38
N LEU A 217 -12.66 -22.34 -13.04
CA LEU A 217 -11.31 -22.89 -13.09
C LEU A 217 -10.83 -23.13 -14.52
N GLU A 218 -11.70 -23.58 -15.43
CA GLU A 218 -11.39 -23.69 -16.86
C GLU A 218 -11.00 -22.33 -17.46
N ALA A 219 -11.77 -21.27 -17.17
CA ALA A 219 -11.45 -19.92 -17.61
C ALA A 219 -10.17 -19.38 -16.94
N ALA A 220 -9.99 -19.60 -15.64
CA ALA A 220 -8.76 -19.22 -14.92
C ALA A 220 -7.52 -19.85 -15.59
N ASN A 221 -7.54 -21.17 -15.79
CA ASN A 221 -6.48 -21.90 -16.48
C ASN A 221 -6.23 -21.38 -17.90
N LYS A 222 -7.29 -21.12 -18.68
CA LYS A 222 -7.18 -20.59 -20.06
C LYS A 222 -6.46 -19.24 -20.13
N TYR A 223 -6.63 -18.38 -19.12
CA TYR A 223 -5.97 -17.07 -19.03
C TYR A 223 -4.77 -17.07 -18.08
N ASN A 224 -4.24 -18.25 -17.74
CA ASN A 224 -3.10 -18.45 -16.82
C ASN A 224 -3.29 -17.80 -15.44
N LEU A 225 -4.53 -17.56 -14.99
CA LEU A 225 -4.81 -17.05 -13.65
C LEU A 225 -4.54 -18.17 -12.63
N LYS A 226 -3.80 -17.87 -11.56
CA LYS A 226 -3.75 -18.77 -10.40
C LYS A 226 -5.10 -18.77 -9.68
N SER A 227 -5.42 -19.85 -8.98
CA SER A 227 -6.60 -19.97 -8.16
C SER A 227 -6.25 -20.45 -6.75
N GLU A 228 -6.75 -19.73 -5.74
CA GLU A 228 -6.69 -20.12 -4.33
C GLU A 228 -8.08 -20.51 -3.83
N MET A 229 -8.15 -21.64 -3.13
CA MET A 229 -9.32 -22.05 -2.34
C MET A 229 -9.42 -21.16 -1.10
N VAL A 230 -10.38 -20.22 -1.06
CA VAL A 230 -10.60 -19.41 0.15
C VAL A 230 -11.59 -20.13 1.07
N VAL A 231 -11.18 -20.31 2.33
CA VAL A 231 -12.02 -20.81 3.42
C VAL A 231 -12.30 -19.65 4.36
N HIS A 232 -13.50 -19.09 4.26
CA HIS A 232 -13.92 -17.90 5.01
C HIS A 232 -14.86 -18.28 6.16
N VAL A 233 -14.53 -17.81 7.37
CA VAL A 233 -15.33 -18.00 8.60
C VAL A 233 -15.20 -16.74 9.45
N THR A 234 -16.29 -16.31 10.10
CA THR A 234 -16.27 -15.21 11.08
C THR A 234 -16.60 -15.75 12.48
N ASP A 235 -15.88 -15.31 13.51
CA ASP A 235 -16.06 -15.82 14.89
C ASP A 235 -17.19 -15.15 15.69
N GLY A 236 -18.10 -14.42 15.01
CA GLY A 236 -19.17 -13.67 15.66
C GLY A 236 -20.20 -14.52 16.42
N ASP A 237 -20.23 -15.85 16.18
CA ASP A 237 -21.02 -16.82 16.94
C ASP A 237 -20.15 -17.87 17.68
N GLY A 238 -18.84 -17.65 17.76
CA GLY A 238 -17.88 -18.57 18.40
C GLY A 238 -17.54 -19.82 17.58
N THR A 239 -17.90 -19.88 16.28
CA THR A 239 -17.58 -21.04 15.42
C THR A 239 -16.07 -21.34 15.36
N ILE A 240 -15.23 -20.32 15.18
CA ILE A 240 -13.78 -20.49 15.08
C ILE A 240 -13.19 -20.80 16.46
N SER A 241 -13.59 -20.04 17.48
CA SER A 241 -13.18 -20.26 18.87
C SER A 241 -13.54 -21.66 19.39
N SER A 242 -14.62 -22.28 18.90
CA SER A 242 -14.99 -23.66 19.22
C SER A 242 -14.13 -24.66 18.45
N LEU A 243 -13.97 -24.47 17.14
CA LEU A 243 -13.16 -25.34 16.28
C LEU A 243 -11.70 -25.43 16.73
N LEU A 244 -11.07 -24.30 17.08
CA LEU A 244 -9.65 -24.25 17.44
C LEU A 244 -9.32 -24.94 18.78
N LYS A 245 -10.34 -25.21 19.61
CA LYS A 245 -10.24 -25.90 20.91
C LYS A 245 -10.47 -27.40 20.82
N ASP A 246 -11.13 -27.89 19.77
CA ASP A 246 -11.34 -29.33 19.52
C ASP A 246 -10.28 -29.85 18.52
N GLU A 247 -9.38 -30.69 18.99
CA GLU A 247 -8.32 -31.28 18.16
C GLU A 247 -8.87 -32.13 17.01
N ALA A 248 -9.98 -32.84 17.24
CA ALA A 248 -10.61 -33.65 16.21
C ALA A 248 -11.34 -32.75 15.18
N ALA A 249 -11.89 -31.61 15.60
CA ALA A 249 -12.46 -30.61 14.67
C ALA A 249 -11.38 -29.99 13.78
N MET A 250 -10.27 -29.55 14.37
CA MET A 250 -9.12 -29.05 13.60
C MET A 250 -8.59 -30.09 12.61
N THR A 251 -8.42 -31.36 13.02
CA THR A 251 -7.94 -32.42 12.12
C THR A 251 -8.91 -32.65 10.96
N ARG A 252 -10.23 -32.77 11.23
CA ARG A 252 -11.26 -32.89 10.18
C ARG A 252 -11.23 -31.71 9.19
N ALA A 253 -11.07 -30.49 9.71
CA ALA A 253 -11.00 -29.28 8.90
C ALA A 253 -9.73 -29.27 8.02
N VAL A 254 -8.56 -29.56 8.59
CA VAL A 254 -7.31 -29.62 7.82
C VAL A 254 -7.36 -30.69 6.73
N ASP A 255 -7.77 -31.91 7.06
CA ASP A 255 -7.83 -33.03 6.11
C ASP A 255 -8.76 -32.72 4.92
N SER A 256 -9.95 -32.17 5.21
CA SER A 256 -10.95 -31.82 4.19
C SER A 256 -10.53 -30.62 3.34
N ILE A 257 -9.91 -29.59 3.92
CA ILE A 257 -9.33 -28.46 3.19
C ILE A 257 -8.23 -28.95 2.24
N VAL A 258 -7.26 -29.72 2.71
CA VAL A 258 -6.13 -30.19 1.89
C VAL A 258 -6.60 -31.15 0.79
N MET A 259 -7.67 -31.92 1.02
CA MET A 259 -8.27 -32.78 0.01
C MET A 259 -8.95 -31.98 -1.11
N GLU A 260 -9.80 -31.00 -0.77
CA GLU A 260 -10.52 -30.18 -1.76
C GLU A 260 -9.59 -29.20 -2.49
N ALA A 261 -8.57 -28.69 -1.80
CA ALA A 261 -7.58 -27.76 -2.34
C ALA A 261 -6.78 -28.32 -3.53
N ARG A 262 -6.80 -29.64 -3.76
CA ARG A 262 -6.17 -30.30 -4.92
C ARG A 262 -6.74 -29.86 -6.27
N LEU A 263 -7.90 -29.21 -6.29
CA LEU A 263 -8.49 -28.60 -7.49
C LEU A 263 -7.87 -27.22 -7.83
N TYR A 264 -7.06 -26.67 -6.93
CA TYR A 264 -6.55 -25.30 -6.96
C TYR A 264 -5.01 -25.28 -6.96
N GLN A 265 -4.41 -24.08 -6.86
CA GLN A 265 -2.95 -23.91 -6.75
C GLN A 265 -2.50 -23.44 -5.36
N GLY A 266 -3.45 -23.05 -4.51
CA GLY A 266 -3.19 -22.65 -3.13
C GLY A 266 -4.44 -22.68 -2.26
N ILE A 267 -4.23 -22.50 -0.97
CA ILE A 267 -5.24 -22.35 0.08
C ILE A 267 -5.10 -20.96 0.66
N ASN A 268 -6.22 -20.30 0.90
CA ASN A 268 -6.29 -19.00 1.54
C ASN A 268 -7.23 -19.08 2.75
N LEU A 269 -6.67 -19.01 3.96
CA LEU A 269 -7.49 -18.99 5.18
C LEU A 269 -7.92 -17.55 5.50
N ASP A 270 -9.22 -17.34 5.59
CA ASP A 270 -9.85 -16.06 5.89
C ASP A 270 -10.70 -16.20 7.16
N PHE A 271 -10.01 -16.36 8.30
CA PHE A 271 -10.62 -16.57 9.61
C PHE A 271 -10.69 -15.25 10.35
N GLU A 272 -11.87 -14.66 10.39
CA GLU A 272 -12.11 -13.30 10.87
C GLU A 272 -12.69 -13.23 12.28
N GLY A 273 -12.47 -12.11 12.98
CA GLY A 273 -13.10 -11.82 14.27
C GLY A 273 -12.30 -12.24 15.51
N LEU A 274 -11.16 -12.91 15.36
CA LEU A 274 -10.39 -13.46 16.48
C LEU A 274 -9.71 -12.38 17.35
N GLY A 275 -9.78 -12.55 18.67
CA GLY A 275 -9.13 -11.64 19.62
C GLY A 275 -9.77 -10.26 19.67
N TYR A 276 -11.10 -10.18 19.54
CA TYR A 276 -11.85 -8.95 19.75
C TYR A 276 -11.98 -8.67 21.25
N GLN A 277 -11.47 -7.53 21.72
CA GLN A 277 -11.47 -7.13 23.14
C GLN A 277 -10.66 -8.03 24.11
N ASP A 278 -10.21 -9.22 23.70
CA ASP A 278 -9.30 -10.07 24.46
C ASP A 278 -7.98 -9.35 24.82
N SER A 279 -7.43 -9.66 25.99
CA SER A 279 -6.14 -9.11 26.45
C SER A 279 -5.36 -10.11 27.32
N GLY A 280 -4.08 -9.81 27.56
CA GLY A 280 -3.22 -10.61 28.43
C GLY A 280 -3.13 -12.09 28.00
N GLU A 281 -3.34 -12.99 28.96
CA GLU A 281 -3.30 -14.44 28.74
C GLU A 281 -4.39 -14.95 27.80
N GLN A 282 -5.61 -14.40 27.86
CA GLN A 282 -6.72 -14.79 26.98
C GLN A 282 -6.37 -14.53 25.51
N LEU A 283 -5.84 -13.33 25.22
CA LEU A 283 -5.38 -12.96 23.89
C LEU A 283 -4.25 -13.88 23.41
N LYS A 284 -3.33 -14.24 24.31
CA LYS A 284 -2.22 -15.13 23.96
C LYS A 284 -2.71 -16.54 23.62
N THR A 285 -3.69 -17.06 24.36
CA THR A 285 -4.36 -18.34 24.06
C THR A 285 -5.02 -18.31 22.68
N VAL A 286 -5.80 -17.28 22.34
CA VAL A 286 -6.42 -17.16 21.00
C VAL A 286 -5.37 -17.13 19.88
N GLN A 287 -4.27 -16.39 20.08
CA GLN A 287 -3.15 -16.34 19.13
C GLN A 287 -2.47 -17.71 18.96
N ASP A 288 -2.24 -18.44 20.04
CA ASP A 288 -1.60 -19.76 20.01
C ASP A 288 -2.52 -20.85 19.43
N GLU A 289 -3.81 -20.81 19.75
CA GLU A 289 -4.85 -21.67 19.17
C GLU A 289 -4.95 -21.51 17.65
N PHE A 290 -5.04 -20.28 17.14
CA PHE A 290 -5.08 -20.03 15.69
C PHE A 290 -3.74 -20.38 15.01
N THR A 291 -2.60 -20.01 15.63
CA THR A 291 -1.26 -20.36 15.11
C THR A 291 -1.06 -21.88 15.06
N ARG A 292 -1.63 -22.64 16.00
CA ARG A 292 -1.62 -24.11 16.01
C ARG A 292 -2.38 -24.69 14.83
N PHE A 293 -3.60 -24.21 14.54
CA PHE A 293 -4.37 -24.65 13.38
C PHE A 293 -3.64 -24.36 12.06
N VAL A 294 -3.12 -23.15 11.89
CA VAL A 294 -2.34 -22.77 10.71
C VAL A 294 -1.07 -23.63 10.55
N ARG A 295 -0.43 -24.03 11.66
CA ARG A 295 0.72 -24.94 11.65
C ARG A 295 0.34 -26.34 11.18
N LEU A 296 -0.75 -26.92 11.71
CA LEU A 296 -1.25 -28.24 11.29
C LEU A 296 -1.58 -28.26 9.79
N LEU A 297 -2.24 -27.21 9.29
CA LEU A 297 -2.49 -27.06 7.85
C LEU A 297 -1.19 -26.99 7.04
N ALA A 298 -0.26 -26.13 7.44
CA ALA A 298 1.02 -25.96 6.74
C ALA A 298 1.88 -27.24 6.73
N GLU A 299 1.80 -28.07 7.76
CA GLU A 299 2.50 -29.36 7.82
C GLU A 299 1.98 -30.35 6.79
N GLN A 300 0.66 -30.42 6.55
CA GLN A 300 0.11 -31.19 5.44
C GLN A 300 0.40 -30.56 4.08
N VAL A 301 0.23 -29.24 3.95
CA VAL A 301 0.46 -28.50 2.69
C VAL A 301 1.88 -28.69 2.14
N LYS A 302 2.90 -28.77 3.00
CA LYS A 302 4.30 -29.07 2.61
C LYS A 302 4.50 -30.39 1.86
N THR A 303 3.55 -31.33 1.94
CA THR A 303 3.58 -32.60 1.17
C THR A 303 2.98 -32.47 -0.23
N THR A 304 2.53 -31.26 -0.59
CA THR A 304 1.86 -30.91 -1.84
C THR A 304 2.61 -29.78 -2.55
N ASN A 305 2.12 -29.37 -3.72
CA ASN A 305 2.61 -28.17 -4.43
C ASN A 305 1.73 -26.93 -4.19
N LEU A 306 0.85 -26.95 -3.18
CA LEU A 306 -0.06 -25.85 -2.86
C LEU A 306 0.65 -24.76 -2.06
N THR A 307 0.32 -23.50 -2.30
CA THR A 307 0.70 -22.38 -1.42
C THR A 307 -0.27 -22.21 -0.26
N LEU A 308 0.20 -21.65 0.85
CA LEU A 308 -0.64 -21.22 1.97
C LEU A 308 -0.61 -19.69 2.14
N THR A 309 -1.72 -19.05 1.79
CA THR A 309 -2.00 -17.64 2.06
C THR A 309 -2.89 -17.50 3.30
N LEU A 310 -2.72 -16.43 4.07
CA LEU A 310 -3.64 -16.03 5.13
C LEU A 310 -4.20 -14.64 4.84
N THR A 311 -5.51 -14.48 4.89
CA THR A 311 -6.18 -13.17 4.90
C THR A 311 -6.48 -12.81 6.33
N LEU A 312 -5.86 -11.72 6.82
CA LEU A 312 -5.84 -11.38 8.24
C LEU A 312 -6.29 -9.93 8.48
N HIS A 313 -7.04 -9.71 9.57
CA HIS A 313 -7.33 -8.37 10.10
C HIS A 313 -6.03 -7.60 10.34
N ALA A 314 -5.99 -6.34 9.89
CA ALA A 314 -4.79 -5.51 10.00
C ALA A 314 -4.26 -5.40 11.45
N PRO A 315 -2.94 -5.30 11.68
CA PRO A 315 -2.36 -5.25 13.03
C PRO A 315 -2.85 -4.09 13.92
N ASN A 316 -3.33 -3.00 13.31
CA ASN A 316 -3.91 -1.84 13.99
C ASN A 316 -5.44 -1.88 14.14
N SER A 317 -6.12 -2.92 13.62
CA SER A 317 -7.56 -3.14 13.80
C SER A 317 -7.95 -3.45 15.27
N ALA A 318 -9.24 -3.58 15.56
CA ALA A 318 -9.71 -4.01 16.87
C ALA A 318 -9.44 -5.50 17.20
N TYR A 319 -9.14 -6.32 16.19
CA TYR A 319 -8.96 -7.77 16.32
C TYR A 319 -7.48 -8.11 16.49
N LYS A 320 -7.11 -8.69 17.64
CA LYS A 320 -5.71 -8.93 18.01
C LYS A 320 -5.29 -10.40 17.98
N GLY A 321 -6.17 -11.33 17.60
CA GLY A 321 -5.95 -12.79 17.64
C GLY A 321 -4.87 -13.35 16.69
N TYR A 322 -4.11 -12.49 16.00
CA TYR A 322 -3.21 -12.86 14.92
C TYR A 322 -1.75 -12.56 15.29
N ASP A 323 -0.98 -13.58 15.68
CA ASP A 323 0.48 -13.44 15.85
C ASP A 323 1.17 -13.39 14.47
N TYR A 324 1.22 -12.19 13.88
CA TYR A 324 1.89 -11.94 12.59
C TYR A 324 3.34 -12.48 12.54
N ARG A 325 4.07 -12.50 13.66
CA ARG A 325 5.47 -12.97 13.71
C ARG A 325 5.56 -14.49 13.67
N ALA A 326 4.62 -15.20 14.27
CA ALA A 326 4.51 -16.65 14.18
C ALA A 326 3.93 -17.07 12.81
N LEU A 327 2.80 -16.48 12.42
CA LEU A 327 2.08 -16.77 11.17
C LEU A 327 2.94 -16.49 9.93
N GLY A 328 3.68 -15.37 9.91
CA GLY A 328 4.58 -15.01 8.80
C GLY A 328 5.79 -15.96 8.60
N LYS A 329 6.08 -16.83 9.58
CA LYS A 329 7.06 -17.93 9.43
C LYS A 329 6.44 -19.21 8.88
N ILE A 330 5.10 -19.33 8.90
CA ILE A 330 4.38 -20.55 8.55
C ILE A 330 3.76 -20.43 7.15
N ALA A 331 2.98 -19.37 6.90
CA ALA A 331 2.34 -19.12 5.61
C ALA A 331 3.34 -18.63 4.57
N ASP A 332 3.09 -18.90 3.29
CA ASP A 332 3.87 -18.34 2.17
C ASP A 332 3.60 -16.84 2.00
N ARG A 333 2.35 -16.42 2.25
CA ARG A 333 1.87 -15.06 2.03
C ARG A 333 0.84 -14.64 3.10
N ILE A 334 0.81 -13.35 3.43
CA ILE A 334 -0.24 -12.74 4.24
C ILE A 334 -0.85 -11.55 3.49
N ILE A 335 -2.17 -11.59 3.30
CA ILE A 335 -2.98 -10.45 2.86
C ILE A 335 -3.40 -9.65 4.09
N ILE A 336 -3.04 -8.37 4.13
CA ILE A 336 -3.39 -7.44 5.21
C ILE A 336 -4.73 -6.80 4.87
N MET A 337 -5.79 -7.07 5.63
CA MET A 337 -7.09 -6.39 5.51
C MET A 337 -7.02 -4.98 6.11
N ALA A 338 -6.35 -4.07 5.40
CA ALA A 338 -6.17 -2.68 5.80
C ALA A 338 -7.31 -1.80 5.27
N TYR A 339 -8.53 -2.10 5.68
CA TYR A 339 -9.76 -1.38 5.34
C TYR A 339 -10.79 -1.49 6.47
N ASP A 340 -11.99 -0.94 6.26
CA ASP A 340 -13.06 -0.83 7.26
C ASP A 340 -12.69 0.05 8.48
N TYR A 341 -11.86 1.08 8.26
CA TYR A 341 -11.57 2.12 9.27
C TYR A 341 -12.70 3.15 9.42
N GLY A 342 -13.79 3.02 8.66
CA GLY A 342 -15.03 3.78 8.77
C GLY A 342 -15.17 4.97 7.82
N SER A 343 -14.09 5.69 7.51
CA SER A 343 -14.11 6.75 6.48
C SER A 343 -13.84 6.18 5.08
N LYS A 344 -14.34 6.87 4.05
CA LYS A 344 -14.19 6.46 2.64
C LYS A 344 -13.70 7.64 1.79
N PRO A 345 -12.60 7.52 1.04
CA PRO A 345 -11.63 6.41 1.00
C PRO A 345 -10.99 6.07 2.34
N GLU A 346 -10.40 4.88 2.45
CA GLU A 346 -9.75 4.45 3.70
C GLU A 346 -8.61 5.43 4.05
N PRO A 347 -8.35 5.76 5.34
CA PRO A 347 -7.30 6.70 5.69
C PRO A 347 -5.92 6.21 5.27
N VAL A 348 -5.23 6.99 4.42
CA VAL A 348 -3.86 6.70 3.99
C VAL A 348 -2.92 6.44 5.18
N SER A 349 -3.07 7.20 6.27
CA SER A 349 -2.30 7.04 7.50
C SER A 349 -2.52 5.68 8.18
N LEU A 350 -3.77 5.23 8.31
CA LEU A 350 -4.09 3.94 8.95
C LEU A 350 -3.70 2.75 8.08
N VAL A 351 -3.86 2.85 6.75
CA VAL A 351 -3.36 1.83 5.82
C VAL A 351 -1.83 1.73 5.88
N THR A 352 -1.14 2.87 5.90
CA THR A 352 0.33 2.91 6.02
C THR A 352 0.80 2.30 7.34
N GLN A 353 0.17 2.68 8.47
CA GLN A 353 0.46 2.12 9.79
C GLN A 353 0.26 0.59 9.84
N ALA A 354 -0.80 0.07 9.24
CA ALA A 354 -1.05 -1.37 9.16
C ALA A 354 0.10 -2.11 8.44
N VAL A 355 0.56 -1.56 7.31
CA VAL A 355 1.68 -2.11 6.54
C VAL A 355 2.99 -2.03 7.32
N GLU A 356 3.27 -0.93 8.01
CA GLU A 356 4.45 -0.76 8.86
C GLU A 356 4.49 -1.76 10.02
N MET A 357 3.36 -1.94 10.73
CA MET A 357 3.24 -2.90 11.82
C MET A 357 3.40 -4.35 11.33
N ALA A 358 2.83 -4.70 10.17
CA ALA A 358 2.99 -6.02 9.57
C ALA A 358 4.46 -6.27 9.17
N LYS A 359 5.10 -5.30 8.50
CA LYS A 359 6.49 -5.36 8.05
C LYS A 359 7.51 -5.46 9.21
N ALA A 360 7.17 -4.96 10.40
CA ALA A 360 7.98 -5.15 11.60
C ALA A 360 8.04 -6.62 12.11
N SER A 361 7.18 -7.50 11.58
CA SER A 361 7.09 -8.91 11.96
C SER A 361 7.25 -9.89 10.79
N VAL A 362 6.95 -9.46 9.56
CA VAL A 362 6.91 -10.30 8.35
C VAL A 362 7.72 -9.64 7.23
N PRO A 363 8.55 -10.39 6.47
CA PRO A 363 9.25 -9.84 5.31
C PRO A 363 8.28 -9.25 4.28
N PRO A 364 8.56 -8.07 3.70
CA PRO A 364 7.61 -7.38 2.82
C PRO A 364 7.28 -8.18 1.55
N GLU A 365 8.20 -9.00 1.05
CA GLU A 365 8.00 -9.92 -0.08
C GLU A 365 7.00 -11.07 0.20
N LYS A 366 6.53 -11.21 1.46
CA LYS A 366 5.44 -12.13 1.84
C LYS A 366 4.13 -11.39 2.16
N LEU A 367 4.12 -10.06 2.08
CA LEU A 367 2.98 -9.23 2.41
C LEU A 367 2.27 -8.75 1.15
N VAL A 368 0.95 -8.78 1.18
CA VAL A 368 0.06 -8.25 0.14
C VAL A 368 -0.92 -7.27 0.79
N LEU A 369 -1.10 -6.09 0.19
CA LEU A 369 -2.01 -5.08 0.71
C LEU A 369 -3.44 -5.34 0.24
N GLY A 370 -4.36 -5.65 1.16
CA GLY A 370 -5.79 -5.66 0.89
C GLY A 370 -6.34 -4.26 0.62
N ILE A 371 -7.18 -4.11 -0.40
CA ILE A 371 -7.82 -2.87 -0.81
C ILE A 371 -9.31 -3.13 -1.03
N SER A 372 -10.17 -2.40 -0.32
CA SER A 372 -11.63 -2.49 -0.49
C SER A 372 -12.09 -1.61 -1.65
N ALA A 373 -12.24 -2.19 -2.85
CA ALA A 373 -12.77 -1.52 -4.03
C ALA A 373 -14.04 -0.67 -3.80
N PRO A 374 -15.08 -1.11 -3.04
CA PRO A 374 -16.27 -0.28 -2.82
C PRO A 374 -16.08 0.92 -1.86
N THR A 375 -14.91 1.10 -1.26
CA THR A 375 -14.61 2.29 -0.44
C THR A 375 -13.71 3.30 -1.15
N GLU A 376 -13.07 2.92 -2.25
CA GLU A 376 -12.03 3.70 -2.94
C GLU A 376 -12.55 4.45 -4.19
N THR A 377 -11.69 5.31 -4.76
CA THR A 377 -11.86 5.98 -6.06
C THR A 377 -10.68 5.64 -6.98
N PRO A 378 -10.71 6.00 -8.29
CA PRO A 378 -9.56 5.82 -9.18
C PRO A 378 -8.26 6.51 -8.70
N GLU A 379 -8.36 7.63 -7.97
CA GLU A 379 -7.20 8.32 -7.39
C GLU A 379 -6.71 7.64 -6.09
N SER A 380 -7.64 7.23 -5.22
CA SER A 380 -7.26 6.66 -3.93
C SER A 380 -6.75 5.21 -4.07
N ILE A 381 -7.27 4.42 -5.02
CA ILE A 381 -6.74 3.08 -5.33
C ILE A 381 -5.27 3.17 -5.81
N LEU A 382 -4.93 4.15 -6.65
CA LEU A 382 -3.53 4.43 -7.03
C LEU A 382 -2.68 4.74 -5.81
N THR A 383 -3.23 5.50 -4.85
CA THR A 383 -2.55 5.82 -3.60
C THR A 383 -2.28 4.58 -2.75
N LYS A 384 -3.21 3.60 -2.72
CA LYS A 384 -2.97 2.30 -2.06
C LYS A 384 -1.91 1.47 -2.77
N VAL A 385 -1.93 1.41 -4.10
CA VAL A 385 -0.87 0.77 -4.89
C VAL A 385 0.48 1.46 -4.63
N GLY A 386 0.50 2.78 -4.46
CA GLY A 386 1.65 3.57 -4.03
C GLY A 386 2.21 3.13 -2.68
N ILE A 387 1.36 2.77 -1.70
CA ILE A 387 1.81 2.21 -0.41
C ILE A 387 2.50 0.86 -0.67
N ALA A 388 1.85 -0.03 -1.42
CA ALA A 388 2.42 -1.35 -1.71
C ALA A 388 3.76 -1.27 -2.47
N LYS A 389 3.89 -0.34 -3.43
CA LYS A 389 5.16 0.00 -4.09
C LYS A 389 6.21 0.51 -3.09
N ARG A 390 5.87 1.53 -2.29
CA ARG A 390 6.76 2.23 -1.34
C ARG A 390 7.34 1.28 -0.29
N TYR A 391 6.56 0.33 0.22
CA TYR A 391 7.03 -0.61 1.25
C TYR A 391 7.67 -1.90 0.69
N ASN A 392 7.72 -2.07 -0.64
CA ASN A 392 8.17 -3.27 -1.37
C ASN A 392 7.35 -4.53 -1.07
N LEU A 393 6.04 -4.40 -1.00
CA LEU A 393 5.13 -5.54 -0.85
C LEU A 393 5.11 -6.40 -2.14
N ASP A 394 4.79 -7.69 -2.02
CA ASP A 394 4.62 -8.61 -3.18
C ASP A 394 3.53 -8.13 -4.13
N GLY A 395 2.46 -7.56 -3.56
CA GLY A 395 1.25 -7.30 -4.32
C GLY A 395 0.17 -6.52 -3.59
N ILE A 396 -0.99 -6.49 -4.26
CA ILE A 396 -2.27 -6.00 -3.75
C ILE A 396 -3.33 -7.10 -3.88
N ALA A 397 -4.31 -7.09 -2.98
CA ALA A 397 -5.50 -7.94 -3.07
C ALA A 397 -6.75 -7.05 -3.11
N ILE A 398 -7.55 -7.17 -4.16
CA ILE A 398 -8.72 -6.34 -4.38
C ILE A 398 -9.96 -7.05 -3.85
N TRP A 399 -10.57 -6.46 -2.82
CA TRP A 399 -11.88 -6.83 -2.27
C TRP A 399 -12.97 -5.91 -2.83
N ARG A 400 -13.79 -6.32 -3.80
CA ARG A 400 -13.73 -7.58 -4.55
C ARG A 400 -14.00 -7.30 -6.02
N LEU A 401 -13.62 -8.26 -6.88
CA LEU A 401 -14.01 -8.25 -8.28
C LEU A 401 -15.54 -8.14 -8.39
N GLY A 402 -16.03 -7.38 -9.35
CA GLY A 402 -17.44 -7.01 -9.47
C GLY A 402 -17.75 -5.61 -8.93
N LEU A 403 -16.87 -5.03 -8.12
CA LEU A 403 -17.03 -3.68 -7.57
C LEU A 403 -15.95 -2.69 -8.08
N VAL A 404 -14.99 -3.17 -8.88
CA VAL A 404 -13.96 -2.35 -9.51
C VAL A 404 -14.54 -1.65 -10.74
N THR A 405 -14.52 -0.32 -10.77
CA THR A 405 -15.06 0.46 -11.91
C THR A 405 -14.11 0.43 -13.12
N GLY A 406 -14.60 0.84 -14.30
CA GLY A 406 -13.75 0.95 -15.50
C GLY A 406 -12.56 1.91 -15.29
N GLU A 407 -12.79 3.05 -14.64
CA GLU A 407 -11.73 4.01 -14.31
C GLU A 407 -10.72 3.46 -13.31
N MET A 408 -11.15 2.63 -12.35
CA MET A 408 -10.24 1.92 -11.45
C MET A 408 -9.38 0.88 -12.20
N TRP A 409 -9.93 0.19 -13.21
CA TRP A 409 -9.15 -0.72 -14.04
C TRP A 409 -8.06 0.00 -14.83
N GLU A 410 -8.38 1.12 -15.47
CA GLU A 410 -7.38 1.95 -16.16
C GLU A 410 -6.33 2.52 -15.20
N ALA A 411 -6.75 2.94 -14.01
CA ALA A 411 -5.83 3.34 -12.94
C ALA A 411 -4.87 2.19 -12.56
N LEU A 412 -5.37 0.98 -12.32
CA LEU A 412 -4.54 -0.21 -12.01
C LEU A 412 -3.56 -0.55 -13.14
N ARG A 413 -3.98 -0.51 -14.42
CA ARG A 413 -3.11 -0.71 -15.60
C ARG A 413 -1.97 0.31 -15.68
N SER A 414 -2.18 1.53 -15.18
CA SER A 414 -1.13 2.56 -15.15
C SER A 414 -0.07 2.31 -14.06
N ALA A 415 -0.42 1.59 -12.98
CA ALA A 415 0.40 1.44 -11.80
C ALA A 415 1.07 0.05 -11.64
N VAL A 416 0.47 -0.99 -12.19
CA VAL A 416 0.98 -2.37 -12.19
C VAL A 416 1.31 -2.79 -13.62
N ILE A 417 2.41 -3.53 -13.83
CA ILE A 417 2.77 -4.04 -15.16
C ILE A 417 1.73 -5.10 -15.59
N PRO A 418 1.04 -4.92 -16.73
CA PRO A 418 0.13 -5.92 -17.25
C PRO A 418 0.84 -7.24 -17.60
N ARG A 419 0.17 -8.34 -17.27
CA ARG A 419 0.53 -9.70 -17.65
C ARG A 419 0.37 -9.88 -19.16
N ARG A 420 1.16 -10.78 -19.73
CA ARG A 420 1.18 -11.11 -21.17
C ARG A 420 0.74 -12.53 -21.41
#